data_AF-A0A5J5U7N7-F1
#
_entry.id   AF-A0A5J5U7N7-F1
#
_cell.length_a   1.000
_cell.length_b   1.000
_cell.length_c   1.000
_cell.angle_alpha   90.00
_cell.angle_beta   90.00
_cell.angle_gamma   90.00
#
_symmetry.space_group_name_H-M   'P 1'
#
loop_
_entity.id
_entity.type
_entity.pdbx_description
1 polymer ?
#
loop_
_entity_poly.entity_id
_entity_poly.type
_entity_poly.pdbx_seq_one_letter_code
_entity_poly.pdbx_strand_id
1 'polypeptide(L)'
;MLESLRGKRMMFVGDSLNRGQYVSMVCLIHRLIPEDKKSMETYNNDALTVFRVKDYNATIEFYWAPFLLESNSDNAVVHRISDRIVRKGSMNKHGRHWKGVDILVFNTYLWWVTGQDMKILKGSFKDVEKEIMQISTEDAYRMAMKSLLRWVTRNLDREKTRVFFTSMSPTHSKGNWGGEAGENCYNQTTPIVDPNYWGSDSRKSIMKVIGEEFSKSEFPITFLNITQLSSYRKDAHTSIYKKQWNPLTTEQLANPASYADCIHWCLPGLQDTWNELLFAKLFHPDLI
;
A
#
# COMPACT_ATOMS: atom_id res chain seq x y z
N MET A 1 13.78 -16.04 -7.91
CA MET A 1 12.42 -15.49 -7.74
C MET A 1 11.39 -16.18 -8.63
N LEU A 2 11.50 -16.11 -9.97
CA LEU A 2 10.51 -16.66 -10.90
C LEU A 2 10.26 -18.17 -10.69
N GLU A 3 11.32 -18.97 -10.52
CA GLU A 3 11.16 -20.41 -10.23
C GLU A 3 10.36 -20.67 -8.95
N SER A 4 10.55 -19.84 -7.92
CA SER A 4 9.83 -19.97 -6.67
C SER A 4 8.37 -19.53 -6.76
N LEU A 5 8.01 -18.75 -7.80
CA LEU A 5 6.64 -18.39 -8.14
C LEU A 5 6.00 -19.37 -9.13
N ARG A 6 6.72 -20.40 -9.59
CA ARG A 6 6.20 -21.36 -10.57
C ARG A 6 4.91 -22.00 -10.06
N GLY A 7 3.84 -21.89 -10.85
CA GLY A 7 2.51 -22.39 -10.49
C GLY A 7 1.81 -21.60 -9.38
N LYS A 8 2.30 -20.41 -9.00
CA LYS A 8 1.80 -19.62 -7.88
C LYS A 8 1.23 -18.27 -8.30
N ARG A 9 0.37 -17.74 -7.44
CA ARG A 9 -0.19 -16.39 -7.50
C ARG A 9 0.36 -15.55 -6.35
N MET A 10 0.98 -14.42 -6.68
CA MET A 10 1.36 -13.39 -5.72
C MET A 10 0.45 -12.18 -5.91
N MET A 11 -0.17 -11.67 -4.85
CA MET A 11 -1.08 -10.53 -4.94
C MET A 11 -0.72 -9.45 -3.91
N PHE A 12 -0.51 -8.23 -4.40
CA PHE A 12 -0.43 -7.01 -3.62
C PHE A 12 -1.85 -6.46 -3.40
N VAL A 13 -2.21 -6.13 -2.17
CA VAL A 13 -3.58 -5.72 -1.82
C VAL A 13 -3.55 -4.49 -0.94
N GLY A 14 -4.04 -3.36 -1.45
CA GLY A 14 -3.97 -2.13 -0.69
C GLY A 14 -4.28 -0.86 -1.45
N ASP A 15 -3.61 0.21 -1.04
CA ASP A 15 -3.72 1.55 -1.60
C ASP A 15 -2.73 1.78 -2.76
N SER A 16 -2.57 3.05 -3.18
CA SER A 16 -1.71 3.42 -4.32
C SER A 16 -0.22 3.17 -4.08
N LEU A 17 0.25 3.12 -2.83
CA LEU A 17 1.65 2.82 -2.53
C LEU A 17 1.92 1.34 -2.74
N ASN A 18 0.96 0.48 -2.38
CA ASN A 18 1.05 -0.94 -2.66
C ASN A 18 0.98 -1.24 -4.18
N ARG A 19 0.22 -0.45 -4.93
CA ARG A 19 0.26 -0.47 -6.40
C ARG A 19 1.65 -0.13 -6.94
N GLY A 20 2.31 0.87 -6.37
CA GLY A 20 3.69 1.21 -6.72
C GLY A 20 4.66 0.05 -6.44
N GLN A 21 4.53 -0.62 -5.29
CA GLN A 21 5.31 -1.81 -4.97
C GLN A 21 5.07 -2.95 -5.96
N TYR A 22 3.81 -3.18 -6.37
CA TYR A 22 3.46 -4.11 -7.43
C TYR A 22 4.14 -3.77 -8.77
N VAL A 23 4.08 -2.51 -9.21
CA VAL A 23 4.70 -2.07 -10.48
C VAL A 23 6.21 -2.25 -10.42
N SER A 24 6.85 -1.88 -9.32
CA SER A 24 8.27 -2.17 -9.07
C SER A 24 8.57 -3.66 -9.21
N MET A 25 7.75 -4.53 -8.60
CA MET A 25 7.96 -5.98 -8.66
C MET A 25 7.90 -6.50 -10.10
N VAL A 26 6.93 -6.03 -10.87
CA VAL A 26 6.83 -6.34 -12.31
C VAL A 26 8.07 -5.84 -13.05
N CYS A 27 8.52 -4.61 -12.80
CA CYS A 27 9.72 -4.03 -13.41
C CYS A 27 11.02 -4.78 -13.07
N LEU A 28 11.13 -5.39 -11.90
CA LEU A 28 12.30 -6.18 -11.52
C LEU A 28 12.42 -7.48 -12.32
N ILE A 29 11.30 -8.04 -12.81
CA ILE A 29 11.29 -9.34 -13.50
C ILE A 29 10.98 -9.25 -15.00
N HIS A 30 10.27 -8.21 -15.48
CA HIS A 30 9.69 -8.21 -16.83
C HIS A 30 10.74 -8.24 -17.94
N ARG A 31 11.95 -7.70 -17.71
CA ARG A 31 13.03 -7.70 -18.70
C ARG A 31 13.63 -9.09 -18.92
N LEU A 32 13.49 -9.99 -17.94
CA LEU A 32 13.97 -11.37 -18.02
C LEU A 32 12.99 -12.30 -18.75
N ILE A 33 11.81 -11.79 -19.13
CA ILE A 33 10.73 -12.57 -19.71
C ILE A 33 10.50 -12.10 -21.17
N PRO A 34 10.58 -13.01 -22.16
CA PRO A 34 10.26 -12.69 -23.55
C PRO A 34 8.87 -12.07 -23.71
N GLU A 35 8.68 -11.18 -24.69
CA GLU A 35 7.42 -10.44 -24.87
C GLU A 35 6.22 -11.36 -25.13
N ASP A 36 6.39 -12.43 -25.91
CA ASP A 36 5.35 -13.42 -26.18
C ASP A 36 5.02 -14.30 -24.95
N LYS A 37 5.88 -14.27 -23.92
CA LYS A 37 5.78 -15.07 -22.69
C LYS A 37 5.25 -14.29 -21.49
N LYS A 38 4.86 -13.04 -21.66
CA LYS A 38 4.18 -12.23 -20.63
C LYS A 38 2.89 -11.59 -21.13
N SER A 39 2.02 -11.23 -20.21
CA SER A 39 0.85 -10.37 -20.48
C SER A 39 0.50 -9.54 -19.24
N MET A 40 -0.17 -8.42 -19.46
CA MET A 40 -0.74 -7.59 -18.39
C MET A 40 -2.18 -7.27 -18.74
N GLU A 41 -3.09 -7.63 -17.84
CA GLU A 41 -4.54 -7.50 -18.04
C GLU A 41 -5.20 -6.89 -16.81
N THR A 42 -6.23 -6.10 -17.02
CA THR A 42 -6.94 -5.40 -15.95
C THR A 42 -8.43 -5.75 -15.97
N TYR A 43 -8.99 -5.97 -14.79
CA TYR A 43 -10.32 -6.52 -14.55
C TYR A 43 -11.07 -5.73 -13.47
N ASN A 44 -12.38 -5.96 -13.36
CA ASN A 44 -13.24 -5.44 -12.29
C ASN A 44 -13.18 -3.91 -12.15
N ASN A 45 -13.33 -3.16 -13.25
CA ASN A 45 -13.25 -1.69 -13.27
C ASN A 45 -11.94 -1.18 -12.65
N ASP A 46 -10.82 -1.70 -13.16
CA ASP A 46 -9.45 -1.38 -12.71
C ASP A 46 -9.09 -1.80 -11.29
N ALA A 47 -9.95 -2.56 -10.60
CA ALA A 47 -9.67 -3.03 -9.25
C ALA A 47 -8.68 -4.21 -9.20
N LEU A 48 -8.53 -5.00 -10.27
CA LEU A 48 -7.58 -6.11 -10.31
C LEU A 48 -6.69 -6.00 -11.55
N THR A 49 -5.38 -5.89 -11.37
CA THR A 49 -4.39 -5.95 -12.45
C THR A 49 -3.57 -7.24 -12.31
N VAL A 50 -3.41 -7.99 -13.39
CA VAL A 50 -2.73 -9.30 -13.41
C VAL A 50 -1.58 -9.24 -14.42
N PHE A 51 -0.35 -9.40 -13.95
CA PHE A 51 0.83 -9.65 -14.77
C PHE A 51 1.11 -11.14 -14.79
N ARG A 52 1.05 -11.77 -15.97
CA ARG A 52 1.22 -13.21 -16.13
C ARG A 52 2.56 -13.56 -16.76
N VAL A 53 3.23 -14.57 -16.20
CA VAL A 53 4.48 -15.14 -16.72
C VAL A 53 4.18 -16.56 -17.20
N LYS A 54 4.02 -16.73 -18.52
CA LYS A 54 3.41 -17.93 -19.13
C LYS A 54 4.24 -19.19 -18.89
N ASP A 55 5.54 -19.14 -19.14
CA ASP A 55 6.43 -20.31 -19.00
C ASP A 55 6.60 -20.79 -17.54
N TYR A 56 6.23 -19.94 -16.58
CA TYR A 56 6.24 -20.25 -15.15
C TYR A 56 4.86 -20.63 -14.62
N ASN A 57 3.80 -20.48 -15.41
CA ASN A 57 2.43 -20.55 -14.93
C ASN A 57 2.23 -19.73 -13.65
N ALA A 58 2.78 -18.51 -13.62
CA ALA A 58 2.83 -17.65 -12.45
C ALA A 58 2.12 -16.32 -12.70
N THR A 59 1.54 -15.73 -11.67
CA THR A 59 0.97 -14.38 -11.71
C THR A 59 1.50 -13.50 -10.60
N ILE A 60 1.69 -12.22 -10.93
CA ILE A 60 1.86 -11.14 -9.98
C ILE A 60 0.67 -10.20 -10.17
N GLU A 61 -0.06 -9.94 -9.09
CA GLU A 61 -1.38 -9.33 -9.13
C GLU A 61 -1.40 -8.09 -8.23
N PHE A 62 -2.19 -7.09 -8.58
CA PHE A 62 -2.55 -5.98 -7.71
C PHE A 62 -4.06 -5.91 -7.56
N TYR A 63 -4.54 -5.81 -6.32
CA TYR A 63 -5.95 -5.63 -6.01
C TYR A 63 -6.18 -4.34 -5.20
N TRP A 64 -7.01 -3.45 -5.73
CA TRP A 64 -7.38 -2.18 -5.09
C TRP A 64 -8.33 -2.41 -3.91
N ALA A 65 -7.81 -2.21 -2.70
CA ALA A 65 -8.57 -2.23 -1.46
C ALA A 65 -7.89 -1.30 -0.44
N PRO A 66 -8.00 0.03 -0.63
CA PRO A 66 -7.14 1.00 0.05
C PRO A 66 -7.33 1.04 1.57
N PHE A 67 -8.50 0.64 2.07
CA PHE A 67 -8.79 0.45 3.49
C PHE A 67 -8.84 -1.04 3.90
N LEU A 68 -8.62 -1.97 2.96
CA LEU A 68 -8.88 -3.41 3.05
C LEU A 68 -10.35 -3.79 3.25
N LEU A 69 -11.07 -3.11 4.14
CA LEU A 69 -12.52 -3.20 4.28
C LEU A 69 -13.21 -2.45 3.14
N GLU A 70 -14.46 -2.84 2.89
CA GLU A 70 -15.37 -2.13 2.01
C GLU A 70 -15.50 -0.66 2.41
N SER A 71 -15.35 0.22 1.42
CA SER A 71 -15.42 1.66 1.60
C SER A 71 -16.14 2.33 0.43
N ASN A 72 -16.47 3.62 0.60
CA ASN A 72 -16.94 4.42 -0.53
C ASN A 72 -15.83 4.73 -1.55
N SER A 73 -14.57 4.36 -1.26
CA SER A 73 -13.39 4.66 -2.08
C SER A 73 -12.84 3.43 -2.83
N ASP A 74 -13.65 2.38 -2.98
CA ASP A 74 -13.27 1.10 -3.59
C ASP A 74 -13.20 1.11 -5.13
N ASN A 75 -13.61 2.20 -5.79
CA ASN A 75 -13.51 2.31 -7.24
C ASN A 75 -12.09 2.77 -7.65
N ALA A 76 -11.29 1.89 -8.26
CA ALA A 76 -9.89 2.17 -8.58
C ALA A 76 -9.67 3.39 -9.50
N VAL A 77 -10.68 3.84 -10.24
CA VAL A 77 -10.62 5.04 -11.11
C VAL A 77 -11.15 6.27 -10.39
N VAL A 78 -12.34 6.17 -9.79
CA VAL A 78 -13.06 7.27 -9.13
C VAL A 78 -13.01 7.08 -7.61
N HIS A 79 -11.84 7.31 -7.02
CA HIS A 79 -11.58 7.08 -5.58
C HIS A 79 -11.11 8.32 -4.80
N ARG A 80 -10.96 9.46 -5.47
CA ARG A 80 -10.55 10.72 -4.83
C ARG A 80 -11.75 11.36 -4.13
N ILE A 81 -12.09 10.79 -2.99
CA ILE A 81 -13.22 11.22 -2.16
C ILE A 81 -12.65 11.86 -0.90
N SER A 82 -13.07 13.09 -0.60
CA SER A 82 -12.69 13.81 0.61
C SER A 82 -13.36 13.23 1.85
N ASP A 83 -14.67 12.94 1.75
CA ASP A 83 -15.44 12.35 2.83
C ASP A 83 -15.42 10.82 2.80
N ARG A 84 -14.33 10.22 3.28
CA ARG A 84 -14.11 8.77 3.23
C ARG A 84 -14.89 8.06 4.33
N ILE A 85 -15.61 7.00 3.97
CA ILE A 85 -16.39 6.16 4.88
C ILE A 85 -15.95 4.71 4.73
N VAL A 86 -15.64 4.06 5.84
CA VAL A 86 -15.25 2.64 5.89
C VAL A 86 -16.34 1.83 6.58
N ARG A 87 -16.70 0.69 6.02
CA ARG A 87 -17.75 -0.18 6.57
C ARG A 87 -17.19 -1.13 7.62
N LYS A 88 -17.76 -1.11 8.81
CA LYS A 88 -17.36 -1.91 9.97
C LYS A 88 -17.37 -3.40 9.64
N GLY A 89 -16.20 -4.05 9.75
CA GLY A 89 -16.06 -5.51 9.62
C GLY A 89 -16.33 -6.09 8.22
N SER A 90 -16.62 -5.28 7.21
CA SER A 90 -16.94 -5.76 5.86
C SER A 90 -15.66 -6.02 5.05
N MET A 91 -15.06 -7.20 5.25
CA MET A 91 -13.86 -7.63 4.53
C MET A 91 -14.18 -8.56 3.34
N ASN A 92 -15.27 -9.33 3.43
CA ASN A 92 -15.56 -10.42 2.48
C ASN A 92 -15.82 -9.95 1.04
N LYS A 93 -16.29 -8.72 0.84
CA LYS A 93 -16.47 -8.12 -0.49
C LYS A 93 -15.17 -8.15 -1.30
N HIS A 94 -14.06 -7.78 -0.67
CA HIS A 94 -12.73 -7.84 -1.28
C HIS A 94 -12.10 -9.23 -1.09
N GLY A 95 -12.21 -9.80 0.10
CA GLY A 95 -11.62 -11.08 0.47
C GLY A 95 -11.92 -12.24 -0.48
N ARG A 96 -13.10 -12.26 -1.12
CA ARG A 96 -13.41 -13.28 -2.15
C ARG A 96 -12.38 -13.35 -3.29
N HIS A 97 -11.69 -12.26 -3.59
CA HIS A 97 -10.66 -12.20 -4.64
C HIS A 97 -9.28 -12.66 -4.15
N TRP A 98 -9.05 -12.68 -2.83
CA TRP A 98 -7.77 -13.05 -2.22
C TRP A 98 -7.67 -14.55 -1.92
N LYS A 99 -8.81 -15.26 -1.95
CA LYS A 99 -8.85 -16.71 -1.75
C LYS A 99 -8.07 -17.44 -2.85
N GLY A 100 -7.30 -18.45 -2.45
CA GLY A 100 -6.49 -19.24 -3.37
C GLY A 100 -5.29 -18.50 -3.96
N VAL A 101 -4.86 -17.40 -3.34
CA VAL A 101 -3.57 -16.74 -3.63
C VAL A 101 -2.51 -17.35 -2.71
N ASP A 102 -1.35 -17.70 -3.25
CA ASP A 102 -0.25 -18.34 -2.50
C ASP A 102 0.56 -17.34 -1.66
N ILE A 103 0.72 -16.10 -2.15
CA ILE A 103 1.47 -15.04 -1.47
C ILE A 103 0.65 -13.76 -1.48
N LEU A 104 0.20 -13.32 -0.31
CA LEU A 104 -0.53 -12.06 -0.13
C LEU A 104 0.39 -11.00 0.48
N VAL A 105 0.45 -9.82 -0.12
CA VAL A 105 1.22 -8.67 0.37
C VAL A 105 0.25 -7.52 0.61
N PHE A 106 -0.20 -7.36 1.85
CA PHE A 106 -1.15 -6.32 2.23
C PHE A 106 -0.44 -5.00 2.57
N ASN A 107 -1.11 -3.88 2.29
CA ASN A 107 -0.73 -2.57 2.81
C ASN A 107 -1.97 -1.68 2.92
N THR A 108 -2.01 -0.84 3.95
CA THR A 108 -3.00 0.22 4.07
C THR A 108 -2.51 1.27 5.04
N TYR A 109 -2.39 2.53 4.63
CA TYR A 109 -1.92 3.57 5.56
C TYR A 109 -2.40 4.97 5.20
N LEU A 110 -2.04 5.44 4.00
CA LEU A 110 -2.09 6.86 3.63
C LEU A 110 -3.45 7.50 3.91
N TRP A 111 -4.52 6.76 3.63
CA TRP A 111 -5.89 7.29 3.71
C TRP A 111 -6.51 7.25 5.09
N TRP A 112 -5.86 6.60 6.06
CA TRP A 112 -6.25 6.67 7.47
C TRP A 112 -5.72 7.96 8.12
N VAL A 113 -4.56 8.45 7.68
CA VAL A 113 -3.84 9.54 8.35
C VAL A 113 -4.18 10.89 7.72
N THR A 114 -5.47 11.26 7.83
CA THR A 114 -5.98 12.56 7.35
C THR A 114 -5.84 13.69 8.39
N GLY A 115 -5.53 13.34 9.64
CA GLY A 115 -5.57 14.27 10.77
C GLY A 115 -6.95 14.49 11.37
N GLN A 116 -7.96 13.73 10.92
CA GLN A 116 -9.34 13.78 11.40
C GLN A 116 -9.82 12.39 11.88
N ASP A 117 -10.89 12.38 12.65
CA ASP A 117 -11.58 11.14 13.01
C ASP A 117 -12.14 10.43 11.78
N MET A 118 -12.12 9.10 11.80
CA MET A 118 -12.58 8.25 10.72
C MET A 118 -14.07 7.96 10.84
N LYS A 119 -14.79 8.13 9.72
CA LYS A 119 -16.21 7.76 9.61
C LYS A 119 -16.36 6.25 9.36
N ILE A 120 -16.99 5.57 10.30
CA ILE A 120 -17.26 4.14 10.25
C ILE A 120 -18.77 3.90 10.11
N LEU A 121 -19.16 3.23 9.03
CA LEU A 121 -20.53 2.79 8.78
C LEU A 121 -20.79 1.45 9.48
N LYS A 122 -21.82 1.37 10.33
CA LYS A 122 -22.17 0.10 11.00
C LYS A 122 -23.00 -0.84 10.12
N GLY A 123 -23.87 -0.29 9.27
CA GLY A 123 -24.77 -1.01 8.37
C GLY A 123 -24.17 -1.27 6.98
N SER A 124 -25.00 -1.20 5.96
CA SER A 124 -24.65 -1.35 4.54
C SER A 124 -24.70 -0.01 3.80
N PHE A 125 -23.89 0.14 2.76
CA PHE A 125 -23.96 1.32 1.88
C PHE A 125 -25.30 1.44 1.14
N LYS A 126 -26.07 0.35 1.06
CA LYS A 126 -27.40 0.29 0.43
C LYS A 126 -28.54 0.69 1.37
N ASP A 127 -28.27 0.86 2.66
CA ASP A 127 -29.32 1.21 3.62
C ASP A 127 -29.81 2.65 3.40
N VAL A 128 -31.12 2.85 3.58
CA VAL A 128 -31.76 4.16 3.47
C VAL A 128 -31.25 5.08 4.58
N GLU A 129 -31.29 4.59 5.83
CA GLU A 129 -30.73 5.26 6.98
C GLU A 129 -29.33 4.73 7.27
N LYS A 130 -28.33 5.62 7.29
CA LYS A 130 -26.93 5.26 7.49
C LYS A 130 -26.48 5.66 8.89
N GLU A 131 -26.23 4.67 9.74
CA GLU A 131 -25.61 4.90 11.04
C GLU A 131 -24.08 4.99 10.90
N ILE A 132 -23.55 6.21 11.04
CA ILE A 132 -22.13 6.52 10.93
C ILE A 132 -21.61 6.97 12.30
N MET A 133 -20.56 6.31 12.78
CA MET A 133 -19.80 6.74 13.95
C MET A 133 -18.48 7.39 13.54
N GLN A 134 -18.01 8.35 14.32
CA GLN A 134 -16.66 8.92 14.19
C GLN A 134 -15.80 8.39 15.31
N ILE A 135 -14.62 7.88 14.98
CA ILE A 135 -13.65 7.37 15.96
C ILE A 135 -12.24 7.78 15.57
N SER A 136 -11.33 7.73 16.53
CA SER A 136 -9.91 8.00 16.31
C SER A 136 -9.34 7.16 15.16
N THR A 137 -8.32 7.71 14.48
CA THR A 137 -7.57 6.98 13.45
C THR A 137 -7.05 5.64 13.98
N GLU A 138 -6.52 5.62 15.20
CA GLU A 138 -5.99 4.43 15.87
C GLU A 138 -7.05 3.36 16.08
N ASP A 139 -8.24 3.71 16.56
CA ASP A 139 -9.33 2.75 16.78
C ASP A 139 -9.90 2.22 15.46
N ALA A 140 -10.01 3.08 14.45
CA ALA A 140 -10.43 2.71 13.11
C ALA A 140 -9.43 1.74 12.45
N TYR A 141 -8.14 2.04 12.56
CA TYR A 141 -7.06 1.18 12.07
C TYR A 141 -7.02 -0.15 12.82
N ARG A 142 -7.18 -0.13 14.15
CA ARG A 142 -7.27 -1.35 14.98
C ARG A 142 -8.46 -2.22 14.57
N MET A 143 -9.60 -1.61 14.28
CA MET A 143 -10.77 -2.33 13.74
C MET A 143 -10.45 -3.02 12.41
N ALA A 144 -9.72 -2.34 11.51
CA ALA A 144 -9.30 -2.90 10.23
C ALA A 144 -8.35 -4.09 10.42
N MET A 145 -7.31 -3.94 11.24
CA MET A 145 -6.36 -5.01 11.53
C MET A 145 -7.05 -6.22 12.15
N LYS A 146 -7.91 -6.03 13.17
CA LYS A 146 -8.72 -7.11 13.74
C LYS A 146 -9.57 -7.84 12.70
N SER A 147 -10.12 -7.11 11.73
CA SER A 147 -10.94 -7.68 10.67
C SER A 147 -10.10 -8.46 9.66
N LEU A 148 -8.89 -7.98 9.33
CA LEU A 148 -7.92 -8.69 8.51
C LEU A 148 -7.49 -9.99 9.17
N LEU A 149 -7.08 -9.95 10.45
CA LEU A 149 -6.67 -11.13 11.22
C LEU A 149 -7.77 -12.20 11.25
N ARG A 150 -9.01 -11.82 11.58
CA ARG A 150 -10.14 -12.76 11.53
C ARG A 150 -10.37 -13.32 10.14
N TRP A 151 -10.19 -12.52 9.10
CA TRP A 151 -10.40 -12.95 7.73
C TRP A 151 -9.32 -13.96 7.31
N VAL A 152 -8.03 -13.67 7.53
CA VAL A 152 -6.93 -14.58 7.15
C VAL A 152 -7.04 -15.91 7.89
N THR A 153 -7.28 -15.90 9.21
CA THR A 153 -7.41 -17.13 10.02
C THR A 153 -8.56 -18.02 9.55
N ARG A 154 -9.68 -17.42 9.08
CA ARG A 154 -10.88 -18.18 8.67
C ARG A 154 -10.84 -18.66 7.23
N ASN A 155 -10.06 -18.03 6.36
CA ASN A 155 -10.17 -18.22 4.91
C ASN A 155 -8.90 -18.74 4.25
N LEU A 156 -7.75 -18.69 4.93
CA LEU A 156 -6.47 -19.09 4.37
C LEU A 156 -5.94 -20.34 5.07
N ASP A 157 -5.26 -21.18 4.28
CA ASP A 157 -4.50 -22.32 4.75
C ASP A 157 -3.07 -21.87 5.06
N ARG A 158 -2.65 -21.96 6.32
CA ARG A 158 -1.35 -21.47 6.81
C ARG A 158 -0.15 -22.21 6.18
N GLU A 159 -0.37 -23.46 5.72
CA GLU A 159 0.68 -24.27 5.09
C GLU A 159 0.85 -23.93 3.62
N LYS A 160 -0.18 -23.35 2.99
CA LYS A 160 -0.19 -23.03 1.55
C LYS A 160 -0.01 -21.55 1.26
N THR A 161 -0.50 -20.69 2.16
CA THR A 161 -0.57 -19.24 1.93
C THR A 161 0.39 -18.50 2.85
N ARG A 162 1.26 -17.68 2.26
CA ARG A 162 2.13 -16.77 3.01
C ARG A 162 1.54 -15.37 2.99
N VAL A 163 1.42 -14.77 4.17
CA VAL A 163 0.86 -13.43 4.34
C VAL A 163 1.94 -12.46 4.79
N PHE A 164 2.09 -11.39 4.03
CA PHE A 164 2.96 -10.27 4.29
C PHE A 164 2.13 -9.02 4.55
N PHE A 165 2.68 -8.13 5.36
CA PHE A 165 2.11 -6.80 5.54
C PHE A 165 3.22 -5.76 5.45
N THR A 166 3.15 -4.92 4.41
CA THR A 166 4.06 -3.79 4.23
C THR A 166 3.65 -2.66 5.16
N SER A 167 4.59 -2.17 5.97
CA SER A 167 4.36 -1.08 6.91
C SER A 167 4.08 0.27 6.20
N MET A 168 3.93 1.32 6.99
CA MET A 168 3.57 2.66 6.51
C MET A 168 4.63 3.21 5.53
N SER A 169 4.20 3.67 4.36
CA SER A 169 5.02 4.51 3.48
C SER A 169 4.96 5.96 3.97
N PRO A 170 6.11 6.61 4.25
CA PRO A 170 6.15 8.01 4.66
C PRO A 170 5.83 8.96 3.51
N THR A 171 5.59 10.22 3.87
CA THR A 171 5.42 11.37 2.98
C THR A 171 6.46 12.44 3.33
N HIS A 172 6.80 13.29 2.36
CA HIS A 172 7.75 14.38 2.52
C HIS A 172 7.15 15.73 2.08
N SER A 173 5.90 15.97 2.47
CA SER A 173 5.15 17.18 2.11
C SER A 173 5.50 18.41 2.96
N LYS A 174 6.34 18.23 3.99
CA LYS A 174 6.80 19.28 4.91
C LYS A 174 8.27 19.05 5.19
N GLY A 175 9.08 20.11 5.14
CA GLY A 175 10.52 20.15 5.40
C GLY A 175 10.96 19.81 6.84
N ASN A 176 10.28 18.89 7.51
CA ASN A 176 10.50 18.51 8.91
C ASN A 176 11.87 17.85 9.16
N TRP A 177 12.70 17.71 8.12
CA TRP A 177 14.10 17.25 8.16
C TRP A 177 15.10 18.37 8.43
N GLY A 178 14.65 19.53 8.92
CA GLY A 178 15.46 20.74 9.10
C GLY A 178 15.47 21.67 7.88
N GLY A 179 14.53 21.48 6.96
CA GLY A 179 14.30 22.38 5.83
C GLY A 179 13.52 23.64 6.22
N GLU A 180 13.39 24.57 5.29
CA GLU A 180 12.69 25.84 5.51
C GLU A 180 11.16 25.67 5.56
N ALA A 181 10.47 26.65 6.16
CA ALA A 181 9.02 26.67 6.17
C ALA A 181 8.46 26.73 4.73
N GLY A 182 7.60 25.76 4.39
CA GLY A 182 7.05 25.63 3.03
C GLY A 182 7.86 24.72 2.11
N GLU A 183 9.02 24.23 2.54
CA GLU A 183 9.78 23.22 1.82
C GLU A 183 9.05 21.86 1.82
N ASN A 184 9.20 21.12 0.72
CA ASN A 184 8.73 19.75 0.56
C ASN A 184 9.74 18.94 -0.27
N CYS A 185 9.35 17.76 -0.76
CA CYS A 185 10.23 16.89 -1.56
C CYS A 185 10.71 17.50 -2.90
N TYR A 186 10.16 18.62 -3.35
CA TYR A 186 10.62 19.30 -4.56
C TYR A 186 12.10 19.71 -4.42
N ASN A 187 12.88 19.48 -5.47
CA ASN A 187 14.33 19.71 -5.54
C ASN A 187 15.19 18.98 -4.50
N GLN A 188 14.65 18.00 -3.77
CA GLN A 188 15.43 17.15 -2.90
C GLN A 188 16.12 16.05 -3.73
N THR A 189 17.45 15.99 -3.67
CA THR A 189 18.25 15.05 -4.47
C THR A 189 19.14 14.13 -3.63
N THR A 190 19.16 14.35 -2.31
CA THR A 190 19.91 13.53 -1.35
C THR A 190 19.00 13.06 -0.21
N PRO A 191 19.25 11.84 0.33
CA PRO A 191 18.57 11.36 1.52
C PRO A 191 18.82 12.26 2.74
N ILE A 192 17.96 12.11 3.75
CA ILE A 192 18.18 12.66 5.09
C ILE A 192 19.29 11.86 5.76
N VAL A 193 20.27 12.57 6.31
CA VAL A 193 21.46 11.97 6.95
C VAL A 193 21.31 11.79 8.46
N ASP A 194 20.35 12.47 9.09
CA ASP A 194 20.09 12.32 10.53
C ASP A 194 19.56 10.91 10.81
N PRO A 195 20.31 10.04 11.52
CA PRO A 195 19.89 8.68 11.79
C PRO A 195 18.66 8.62 12.71
N ASN A 196 18.36 9.67 13.46
CA ASN A 196 17.23 9.72 14.38
C ASN A 196 15.97 10.33 13.74
N TYR A 197 16.03 10.69 12.46
CA TYR A 197 14.90 11.31 11.77
C TYR A 197 13.66 10.43 11.81
N TRP A 198 12.53 11.02 12.19
CA TRP A 198 11.22 10.37 12.14
C TRP A 198 10.17 11.37 11.67
N GLY A 199 9.63 11.16 10.47
CA GLY A 199 8.64 12.06 9.87
C GLY A 199 7.33 12.11 10.66
N SER A 200 6.72 13.30 10.74
CA SER A 200 5.44 13.53 11.44
C SER A 200 4.29 12.67 10.90
N ASP A 201 4.32 12.42 9.59
CA ASP A 201 3.27 11.71 8.88
C ASP A 201 3.46 10.19 8.97
N SER A 202 4.50 9.71 9.65
CA SER A 202 4.71 8.30 10.01
C SER A 202 4.25 8.08 11.46
N ARG A 203 2.98 7.73 11.68
CA ARG A 203 2.42 7.66 13.04
C ARG A 203 2.93 6.45 13.82
N LYS A 204 3.76 6.68 14.85
CA LYS A 204 4.19 5.62 15.80
C LYS A 204 3.01 4.92 16.49
N SER A 205 1.90 5.64 16.71
CA SER A 205 0.67 5.07 17.25
C SER A 205 0.06 3.99 16.34
N ILE A 206 0.11 4.17 15.02
CA ILE A 206 -0.36 3.18 14.05
C ILE A 206 0.57 1.96 14.01
N MET A 207 1.89 2.17 14.05
CA MET A 207 2.85 1.05 14.20
C MET A 207 2.61 0.26 15.49
N LYS A 208 2.28 0.94 16.59
CA LYS A 208 1.91 0.29 17.86
C LYS A 208 0.65 -0.56 17.70
N VAL A 209 -0.40 -0.05 17.04
CA VAL A 209 -1.62 -0.81 16.75
C VAL A 209 -1.31 -2.08 15.93
N ILE A 210 -0.45 -1.98 14.91
CA ILE A 210 -0.06 -3.14 14.11
C ILE A 210 0.63 -4.19 15.00
N GLY A 211 1.62 -3.78 15.80
CA GLY A 211 2.33 -4.69 16.71
C GLY A 211 1.41 -5.34 17.75
N GLU A 212 0.51 -4.56 18.36
CA GLU A 212 -0.48 -5.04 19.33
C GLU A 212 -1.47 -6.03 18.74
N GLU A 213 -1.92 -5.84 17.49
CA GLU A 213 -2.89 -6.76 16.88
C GLU A 213 -2.20 -7.98 16.27
N PHE A 214 -1.08 -7.81 15.57
CA PHE A 214 -0.41 -8.92 14.88
C PHE A 214 0.26 -9.89 15.86
N SER A 215 0.72 -9.42 17.03
CA SER A 215 1.20 -10.32 18.10
C SER A 215 0.13 -11.27 18.65
N LYS A 216 -1.15 -10.97 18.42
CA LYS A 216 -2.29 -11.82 18.80
C LYS A 216 -2.71 -12.78 17.68
N SER A 217 -2.07 -12.71 16.52
CA SER A 217 -2.44 -13.52 15.35
C SER A 217 -1.91 -14.93 15.49
N GLU A 218 -2.80 -15.92 15.39
CA GLU A 218 -2.41 -17.33 15.25
C GLU A 218 -1.95 -17.66 13.83
N PHE A 219 -2.32 -16.82 12.86
CA PHE A 219 -1.85 -16.95 11.48
C PHE A 219 -0.54 -16.15 11.34
N PRO A 220 0.57 -16.77 10.88
CA PRO A 220 1.84 -16.07 10.71
C PRO A 220 1.71 -14.94 9.69
N ILE A 221 2.00 -13.71 10.11
CA ILE A 221 2.07 -12.54 9.22
C ILE A 221 3.49 -11.99 9.26
N THR A 222 4.17 -12.03 8.12
CA THR A 222 5.51 -11.47 7.98
C THR A 222 5.42 -9.97 7.74
N PHE A 223 5.94 -9.20 8.70
CA PHE A 223 5.92 -7.74 8.61
C PHE A 223 7.12 -7.21 7.82
N LEU A 224 6.87 -6.42 6.78
CA LEU A 224 7.90 -5.70 6.03
C LEU A 224 8.01 -4.29 6.61
N ASN A 225 8.94 -4.10 7.56
CA ASN A 225 9.15 -2.83 8.23
C ASN A 225 9.94 -1.86 7.35
N ILE A 226 9.25 -1.21 6.41
CA ILE A 226 9.83 -0.27 5.44
C ILE A 226 9.84 1.18 5.94
N THR A 227 9.17 1.49 7.05
CA THR A 227 8.84 2.88 7.41
C THR A 227 10.09 3.72 7.67
N GLN A 228 11.02 3.23 8.50
CA GLN A 228 12.19 4.00 8.89
C GLN A 228 13.14 4.22 7.72
N LEU A 229 13.51 3.14 7.01
CA LEU A 229 14.39 3.24 5.84
C LEU A 229 13.81 4.15 4.76
N SER A 230 12.48 4.16 4.61
CA SER A 230 11.80 5.01 3.64
C SER A 230 11.74 6.46 4.09
N SER A 231 11.75 6.71 5.41
CA SER A 231 11.65 8.05 5.97
C SER A 231 12.89 8.88 5.68
N TYR A 232 14.03 8.26 5.38
CA TYR A 232 15.21 9.01 4.96
C TYR A 232 15.14 9.49 3.50
N ARG A 233 14.23 8.94 2.68
CA ARG A 233 14.30 9.03 1.22
C ARG A 233 13.50 10.20 0.64
N LYS A 234 13.65 11.40 1.20
CA LYS A 234 13.02 12.62 0.66
C LYS A 234 13.33 12.89 -0.83
N ASP A 235 14.43 12.32 -1.31
CA ASP A 235 14.95 12.38 -2.69
C ASP A 235 14.23 11.48 -3.70
N ALA A 236 13.47 10.48 -3.24
CA ALA A 236 13.01 9.39 -4.11
C ALA A 236 11.57 9.58 -4.64
N HIS A 237 10.91 10.68 -4.29
CA HIS A 237 9.53 10.95 -4.69
C HIS A 237 9.40 11.32 -6.16
N THR A 238 8.22 11.06 -6.74
CA THR A 238 7.90 11.50 -8.11
C THR A 238 7.96 13.02 -8.26
N SER A 239 7.70 13.76 -7.18
CA SER A 239 7.68 15.22 -7.20
C SER A 239 6.76 15.72 -8.33
N ILE A 240 7.28 16.52 -9.26
CA ILE A 240 6.53 17.03 -10.43
C ILE A 240 6.55 16.07 -11.63
N TYR A 241 7.41 15.04 -11.61
CA TYR A 241 7.68 14.11 -12.72
C TYR A 241 6.67 12.96 -12.77
N LYS A 242 5.39 13.28 -12.67
CA LYS A 242 4.28 12.33 -12.77
C LYS A 242 3.28 12.79 -13.83
N LYS A 243 2.49 11.86 -14.34
CA LYS A 243 1.36 12.19 -15.19
C LYS A 243 0.37 13.09 -14.42
N GLN A 244 0.18 14.31 -14.94
CA GLN A 244 -0.85 15.22 -14.46
C GLN A 244 -2.16 14.90 -15.21
N TRP A 245 -3.12 14.35 -14.48
CA TRP A 245 -4.42 13.96 -15.05
C TRP A 245 -5.34 15.16 -15.30
N ASN A 246 -5.10 16.25 -14.57
CA ASN A 246 -5.77 17.52 -14.75
C ASN A 246 -4.72 18.55 -15.18
N PRO A 247 -5.05 19.49 -16.08
CA PRO A 247 -4.17 20.61 -16.40
C PRO A 247 -3.79 21.39 -15.13
N LEU A 248 -2.53 21.78 -15.04
CA LEU A 248 -2.04 22.64 -13.95
C LEU A 248 -2.48 24.08 -14.18
N THR A 249 -2.80 24.80 -13.11
CA THR A 249 -3.11 26.23 -13.18
C THR A 249 -1.85 27.07 -13.41
N THR A 250 -2.01 28.33 -13.79
CA THR A 250 -0.89 29.27 -13.96
C THR A 250 -0.09 29.42 -12.65
N GLU A 251 -0.76 29.46 -11.51
CA GLU A 251 -0.14 29.56 -10.19
C GLU A 251 0.67 28.32 -9.85
N GLN A 252 0.15 27.14 -10.20
CA GLN A 252 0.87 25.88 -10.01
C GLN A 252 2.13 25.82 -10.88
N LEU A 253 2.03 26.21 -12.16
CA LEU A 253 3.18 26.26 -13.05
C LEU A 253 4.26 27.24 -12.56
N ALA A 254 3.85 28.37 -11.99
CA ALA A 254 4.76 29.35 -11.39
C ALA A 254 5.43 28.86 -10.09
N ASN A 255 4.80 27.91 -9.37
CA ASN A 255 5.33 27.34 -8.14
C ASN A 255 5.29 25.80 -8.17
N PRO A 256 6.31 25.13 -8.73
CA PRO A 256 6.34 23.67 -8.84
C PRO A 256 6.22 22.91 -7.52
N ALA A 257 6.69 23.49 -6.42
CA ALA A 257 6.53 22.90 -5.09
C ALA A 257 5.04 22.72 -4.71
N SER A 258 4.14 23.58 -5.19
CA SER A 258 2.70 23.54 -4.87
C SER A 258 1.96 22.29 -5.37
N TYR A 259 2.47 21.64 -6.43
CA TYR A 259 1.86 20.46 -7.03
C TYR A 259 2.78 19.22 -6.99
N ALA A 260 3.91 19.32 -6.28
CA ALA A 260 4.83 18.22 -6.09
C ALA A 260 4.14 17.07 -5.34
N ASP A 261 4.23 15.86 -5.90
CA ASP A 261 3.76 14.65 -5.26
C ASP A 261 4.87 14.07 -4.38
N CYS A 262 4.73 14.34 -3.08
CA CYS A 262 5.61 13.86 -2.02
C CYS A 262 5.03 12.64 -1.28
N ILE A 263 4.23 11.84 -2.01
CA ILE A 263 3.61 10.61 -1.53
C ILE A 263 4.16 9.43 -2.34
N HIS A 264 4.06 9.51 -3.67
CA HIS A 264 4.44 8.42 -4.56
C HIS A 264 5.92 8.46 -4.89
N TRP A 265 6.45 7.31 -5.30
CA TRP A 265 7.87 7.06 -5.49
C TRP A 265 8.21 6.87 -6.96
N CYS A 266 9.39 7.36 -7.37
CA CYS A 266 9.95 7.04 -8.68
C CYS A 266 10.25 5.55 -8.81
N LEU A 267 10.18 5.03 -10.04
CA LEU A 267 10.66 3.72 -10.43
C LEU A 267 11.65 3.85 -11.61
N PRO A 268 12.85 3.22 -11.56
CA PRO A 268 13.39 2.47 -10.42
C PRO A 268 13.64 3.37 -9.21
N GLY A 269 13.65 2.80 -8.00
CA GLY A 269 13.78 3.58 -6.78
C GLY A 269 13.46 2.82 -5.50
N LEU A 270 12.95 3.55 -4.50
CA LEU A 270 12.76 3.05 -3.14
C LEU A 270 11.88 1.77 -3.06
N GLN A 271 10.88 1.65 -3.93
CA GLN A 271 9.99 0.48 -3.89
C GLN A 271 10.68 -0.79 -4.39
N ASP A 272 11.80 -0.69 -5.11
CA ASP A 272 12.66 -1.82 -5.44
C ASP A 272 13.27 -2.40 -4.17
N THR A 273 13.75 -1.54 -3.24
CA THR A 273 14.24 -1.96 -1.92
C THR A 273 13.15 -2.66 -1.09
N TRP A 274 11.89 -2.22 -1.17
CA TRP A 274 10.79 -2.91 -0.50
C TRP A 274 10.58 -4.32 -1.05
N ASN A 275 10.78 -4.50 -2.35
CA ASN A 275 10.69 -5.79 -3.01
C ASN A 275 11.91 -6.67 -2.77
N GLU A 276 13.11 -6.09 -2.58
CA GLU A 276 14.28 -6.82 -2.09
C GLU A 276 14.05 -7.36 -0.67
N LEU A 277 13.44 -6.56 0.22
CA LEU A 277 13.05 -7.03 1.56
C LEU A 277 12.00 -8.14 1.51
N LEU A 278 10.99 -8.00 0.65
CA LEU A 278 10.00 -9.04 0.40
C LEU A 278 10.69 -10.32 -0.13
N PHE A 279 11.60 -10.19 -1.09
CA PHE A 279 12.37 -11.30 -1.65
C PHE A 279 13.20 -12.01 -0.57
N ALA A 280 13.93 -11.25 0.25
CA ALA A 280 14.72 -11.81 1.34
C ALA A 280 13.83 -12.55 2.35
N LYS A 281 12.71 -11.97 2.78
CA LYS A 281 11.77 -12.66 3.68
C LYS A 281 11.08 -13.86 3.02
N LEU A 282 10.92 -13.86 1.70
CA LEU A 282 10.37 -14.99 0.95
C LEU A 282 11.34 -16.18 0.91
N PHE A 283 12.63 -15.97 0.65
CA PHE A 283 13.55 -17.07 0.35
C PHE A 283 14.63 -17.30 1.39
N HIS A 284 14.79 -16.36 2.30
CA HIS A 284 15.80 -16.34 3.35
C HIS A 284 15.17 -15.89 4.68
N PRO A 285 14.11 -16.57 5.16
CA PRO A 285 13.36 -16.13 6.34
C PRO A 285 14.21 -16.09 7.62
N ASP A 286 15.33 -16.81 7.66
CA ASP A 286 16.24 -16.87 8.82
C ASP A 286 17.33 -15.78 8.82
N LEU A 287 17.47 -15.02 7.72
CA LEU A 287 18.54 -14.02 7.56
C LEU A 287 18.14 -12.61 8.05
N ILE A 288 16.85 -12.35 8.29
CA ILE A 288 16.29 -11.02 8.64
C ILE A 288 15.13 -11.21 9.59
#